data_AF-A0AAU5ZD45-F1
#
_entry.id   AF-A0AAU5ZD45-F1
#
_cell.length_a   1.000
_cell.length_b   1.000
_cell.length_c   1.000
_cell.angle_alpha   90.00
_cell.angle_beta   90.00
_cell.angle_gamma   90.00
#
_symmetry.space_group_name_H-M   'P 1'
#
loop_
_entity.id
_entity.type
_entity.pdbx_description
1 polymer ?
#
loop_
_entity_poly.entity_id
_entity_poly.type
_entity_poly.pdbx_seq_one_letter_code
_entity_poly.pdbx_strand_id
1 'polypeptide(L)'
;MTDEMTARALRSSWRASEQALYSLGGGDVGRYERAVQLVRAIVDELRDITSTAALVDRWPEAGEIVAAAVERVGLALGSLPVDQVAGAAFALRHAALQADETRRARSELIAAARQEGADWVVLHESGDLLAGFADPYGTTRMHLASGLAIVAAVQPELTTGATVRTLTVVRLDPRTGDLVDDDPGIADLAYSDSSSFRSGEAALREVVEEAAAADRVG
;
A
#
# COMPACT_ATOMS: atom_id res chain seq x y z
N MET A 1 -10.47 -2.11 25.70
CA MET A 1 -11.52 -1.51 24.84
C MET A 1 -11.38 0.02 24.74
N THR A 2 -11.33 0.78 25.84
CA THR A 2 -11.17 2.26 25.82
C THR A 2 -9.84 2.73 25.19
N ASP A 3 -8.76 1.99 25.41
CA ASP A 3 -7.42 2.34 24.93
C ASP A 3 -7.28 2.21 23.40
N GLU A 4 -7.78 1.10 22.84
CA GLU A 4 -7.79 0.86 21.39
C GLU A 4 -8.70 1.84 20.64
N MET A 5 -9.85 2.20 21.23
CA MET A 5 -10.73 3.23 20.67
C MET A 5 -10.05 4.60 20.62
N THR A 6 -9.32 4.95 21.68
CA THR A 6 -8.53 6.20 21.75
C THR A 6 -7.41 6.19 20.71
N ALA A 7 -6.67 5.10 20.60
CA ALA A 7 -5.63 4.93 19.60
C ALA A 7 -6.18 5.02 18.16
N ARG A 8 -7.38 4.46 17.91
CA ARG A 8 -8.06 4.57 16.62
C ARG A 8 -8.49 6.02 16.32
N ALA A 9 -9.09 6.71 17.29
CA ALA A 9 -9.49 8.11 17.14
C ALA A 9 -8.27 9.00 16.84
N LEU A 10 -7.16 8.73 17.54
CA LEU A 10 -5.90 9.44 17.33
C LEU A 10 -5.37 9.24 15.90
N ARG A 11 -5.28 8.00 15.41
CA ARG A 11 -4.88 7.72 14.02
C ARG A 11 -5.78 8.39 12.98
N SER A 12 -7.08 8.48 13.25
CA SER A 12 -8.01 9.22 12.39
C SER A 12 -7.71 10.72 12.38
N SER A 13 -7.38 11.32 13.52
CA SER A 13 -7.00 12.74 13.59
C SER A 13 -5.69 13.06 12.85
N TRP A 14 -4.72 12.14 12.86
CA TRP A 14 -3.48 12.27 12.09
C TRP A 14 -3.78 12.33 10.58
N ARG A 15 -4.58 11.38 10.08
CA ARG A 15 -5.00 11.37 8.66
C ARG A 15 -5.77 12.63 8.27
N ALA A 16 -6.64 13.14 9.15
CA ALA A 16 -7.34 14.40 8.91
C ALA A 16 -6.36 15.59 8.79
N SER A 17 -5.30 15.60 9.62
CA SER A 17 -4.27 16.63 9.58
C SER A 17 -3.45 16.58 8.28
N GLU A 18 -3.10 15.37 7.82
CA GLU A 18 -2.45 15.14 6.53
C GLU A 18 -3.30 15.67 5.36
N GLN A 19 -4.59 15.31 5.32
CA GLN A 19 -5.51 15.76 4.26
C GLN A 19 -5.69 17.29 4.25
N ALA A 20 -5.74 17.90 5.43
CA ALA A 20 -5.81 19.36 5.56
C ALA A 20 -4.54 20.05 5.04
N LEU A 21 -3.37 19.41 5.18
CA LEU A 21 -2.10 19.95 4.68
C LEU A 21 -2.05 19.97 3.15
N TYR A 22 -2.54 18.93 2.47
CA TYR A 22 -2.63 18.93 1.00
C TYR A 22 -3.58 19.99 0.45
N SER A 23 -4.61 20.35 1.22
CA SER A 23 -5.55 21.42 0.84
C SER A 23 -4.95 22.83 0.87
N LEU A 24 -3.78 23.02 1.49
CA LEU A 24 -3.09 24.32 1.54
C LEU A 24 -2.42 24.72 0.21
N GLY A 25 -2.11 23.75 -0.65
CA GLY A 25 -1.37 23.97 -1.90
C GLY A 25 -2.05 24.90 -2.90
N GLY A 26 -3.37 25.11 -2.80
CA GLY A 26 -4.13 25.96 -3.72
C GLY A 26 -4.06 27.47 -3.44
N GLY A 27 -3.59 27.90 -2.25
CA GLY A 27 -3.71 29.30 -1.82
C GLY A 27 -2.39 30.01 -1.48
N ASP A 28 -1.37 29.29 -1.02
CA ASP A 28 -0.07 29.85 -0.61
C ASP A 28 1.04 28.79 -0.75
N VAL A 29 1.75 28.84 -1.88
CA VAL A 29 2.82 27.88 -2.22
C VAL A 29 3.94 27.91 -1.18
N GLY A 30 4.34 29.10 -0.70
CA GLY A 30 5.43 29.22 0.27
C GLY A 30 5.07 28.66 1.65
N ARG A 31 3.80 28.78 2.05
CA ARG A 31 3.28 28.12 3.26
C ARG A 31 3.27 26.59 3.10
N TYR A 32 2.85 26.09 1.95
CA TYR A 32 2.83 24.66 1.67
C TYR A 32 4.25 24.05 1.65
N GLU A 33 5.20 24.68 0.95
CA GLU A 33 6.59 24.22 0.90
C GLU A 33 7.22 24.12 2.30
N ARG A 34 7.01 25.15 3.14
CA ARG A 34 7.49 25.14 4.52
C ARG A 34 6.85 24.03 5.34
N ALA A 35 5.55 23.80 5.17
CA ALA A 35 4.85 22.71 5.83
C ALA A 35 5.42 21.35 5.43
N VAL A 36 5.67 21.12 4.14
CA VAL A 36 6.28 19.88 3.63
C VAL A 36 7.70 19.67 4.19
N GLN A 37 8.53 20.72 4.22
CA GLN A 37 9.88 20.63 4.79
C GLN A 37 9.84 20.27 6.28
N LEU A 38 8.95 20.90 7.05
CA LEU A 38 8.81 20.62 8.48
C LEU A 38 8.24 19.22 8.74
N VAL A 39 7.24 18.78 7.97
CA VAL A 39 6.69 17.42 8.06
C VAL A 39 7.78 16.38 7.80
N ARG A 40 8.60 16.56 6.75
CA ARG A 40 9.74 15.68 6.47
C ARG A 40 10.72 15.66 7.65
N ALA A 41 11.02 16.82 8.22
CA ALA A 41 11.92 16.91 9.35
C ALA A 41 11.40 16.15 10.58
N ILE A 42 10.10 16.25 10.85
CA ILE A 42 9.45 15.50 11.93
C ILE A 42 9.45 13.99 11.62
N VAL A 43 9.18 13.58 10.37
CA VAL A 43 9.24 12.16 9.98
C VAL A 43 10.63 11.56 10.23
N ASP A 44 11.71 12.32 9.99
CA ASP A 44 13.07 11.86 10.32
C ASP A 44 13.26 11.63 11.83
N GLU A 45 12.69 12.50 12.69
CA GLU A 45 12.72 12.32 14.16
C GLU A 45 11.97 11.05 14.58
N LEU A 46 10.93 10.67 13.83
CA LEU A 46 10.10 9.49 14.10
C LEU A 46 10.65 8.19 13.49
N ARG A 47 11.77 8.24 12.77
CA ARG A 47 12.28 7.10 11.98
C ARG A 47 12.58 5.85 12.82
N ASP A 48 13.03 6.03 14.05
CA ASP A 48 13.45 4.95 14.94
C ASP A 48 12.26 4.26 15.64
N ILE A 49 11.05 4.80 15.48
CA ILE A 49 9.81 4.20 16.00
C ILE A 49 9.41 3.06 15.07
N THR A 50 9.44 1.81 15.54
CA THR A 50 9.21 0.61 14.70
C THR A 50 7.84 -0.05 14.87
N SER A 51 6.93 0.53 15.64
CA SER A 51 5.58 -0.02 15.85
C SER A 51 4.51 1.05 15.99
N THR A 52 3.28 0.70 15.60
CA THR A 52 2.13 1.61 15.72
C THR A 52 1.83 1.98 17.18
N ALA A 53 2.02 1.06 18.12
CA ALA A 53 1.84 1.32 19.55
C ALA A 53 2.84 2.36 20.06
N ALA A 54 4.14 2.18 19.75
CA ALA A 54 5.16 3.16 20.12
C ALA A 54 4.92 4.52 19.47
N LEU A 55 4.37 4.55 18.25
CA LEU A 55 3.99 5.81 17.60
C LEU A 55 2.84 6.52 18.35
N VAL A 56 1.85 5.78 18.85
CA VAL A 56 0.77 6.32 19.68
C VAL A 56 1.33 6.86 21.01
N ASP A 57 2.23 6.13 21.65
CA ASP A 57 2.83 6.52 22.93
C ASP A 57 3.67 7.80 22.83
N ARG A 58 4.21 8.11 21.65
CA ARG A 58 5.00 9.33 21.39
C ARG A 58 4.17 10.57 21.08
N TRP A 59 2.86 10.43 20.85
CA TRP A 59 1.99 11.56 20.51
C TRP A 59 1.92 12.67 21.57
N PRO A 60 1.86 12.37 22.90
CA PRO A 60 1.86 13.42 23.93
C PRO A 60 3.07 14.36 23.84
N GLU A 61 4.18 13.90 23.26
CA GLU A 61 5.43 14.64 23.08
C GLU A 61 5.51 15.31 21.69
N ALA A 62 4.43 15.32 20.91
CA ALA A 62 4.42 15.86 19.55
C ALA A 62 4.95 17.29 19.47
N GLY A 63 4.59 18.16 20.42
CA GLY A 63 5.09 19.54 20.47
C GLY A 63 6.60 19.64 20.62
N GLU A 64 7.21 18.78 21.44
CA GLU A 64 8.66 18.72 21.63
C GLU A 64 9.36 18.19 20.38
N ILE A 65 8.77 17.18 19.73
CA ILE A 65 9.27 16.62 18.47
C ILE A 65 9.25 17.70 17.36
N VAL A 66 8.18 18.50 17.28
CA VAL A 66 8.12 19.62 16.32
C VAL A 66 9.17 20.67 16.64
N ALA A 67 9.37 21.01 17.92
CA ALA A 67 10.39 21.98 18.33
C ALA A 67 11.81 21.53 17.95
N ALA A 68 12.14 20.26 18.21
CA ALA A 68 13.42 19.66 17.83
C ALA A 68 13.61 19.66 16.30
N ALA A 69 12.57 19.31 15.54
CA ALA A 69 12.60 19.34 14.09
C ALA A 69 12.85 20.77 13.56
N VAL A 70 12.14 21.77 14.10
CA VAL A 70 12.30 23.20 13.76
C VAL A 70 13.72 23.68 14.00
N GLU A 71 14.30 23.36 15.15
CA GLU A 71 15.67 23.72 15.50
C GLU A 71 16.66 23.08 14.51
N ARG A 72 16.48 21.80 14.19
CA ARG A 72 17.35 21.05 13.27
C ARG A 72 17.38 21.61 11.86
N VAL A 73 16.22 22.02 11.31
CA VAL A 73 16.15 22.56 9.93
C VAL A 73 16.30 24.07 9.86
N GLY A 74 16.36 24.77 11.00
CA GLY A 74 16.48 26.23 11.05
C GLY A 74 15.28 26.98 10.47
N LEU A 75 14.09 26.37 10.46
CA LEU A 75 12.88 26.96 9.91
C LEU A 75 11.99 27.53 11.01
N ALA A 76 11.51 28.75 10.86
CA ALA A 76 10.48 29.27 11.74
C ALA A 76 9.13 28.59 11.45
N LEU A 77 8.42 28.16 12.50
CA LEU A 77 7.07 27.59 12.43
C LEU A 77 6.05 28.54 11.75
N GLY A 78 6.24 29.85 11.92
CA GLY A 78 5.39 30.88 11.31
C GLY A 78 3.94 30.76 11.78
N SER A 79 2.99 30.77 10.83
CA SER A 79 1.55 30.61 11.07
C SER A 79 1.05 29.16 10.89
N LEU A 80 1.96 28.17 10.86
CA LEU A 80 1.57 26.77 10.75
C LEU A 80 1.11 26.24 12.12
N PRO A 81 -0.06 25.59 12.23
CA PRO A 81 -0.48 24.96 13.47
C PRO A 81 0.41 23.75 13.80
N VAL A 82 0.95 23.70 15.02
CA VAL A 82 1.83 22.61 15.49
C VAL A 82 1.14 21.25 15.36
N ASP A 83 -0.10 21.14 15.83
CA ASP A 83 -0.87 19.89 15.78
C ASP A 83 -1.10 19.39 14.35
N GLN A 84 -1.22 20.31 13.38
CA GLN A 84 -1.43 19.95 11.98
C GLN A 84 -0.17 19.36 11.35
N VAL A 85 1.00 19.98 11.56
CA VAL A 85 2.27 19.46 11.02
C VAL A 85 2.70 18.18 11.73
N ALA A 86 2.49 18.10 13.05
CA ALA A 86 2.73 16.88 13.81
C ALA A 86 1.80 15.75 13.33
N GLY A 87 0.49 16.02 13.26
CA GLY A 87 -0.50 15.04 12.82
C GLY A 87 -0.20 14.49 11.43
N ALA A 88 0.18 15.35 10.47
CA ALA A 88 0.58 14.91 9.14
C ALA A 88 1.83 14.00 9.17
N ALA A 89 2.86 14.35 9.94
CA ALA A 89 4.07 13.54 10.06
C ALA A 89 3.80 12.18 10.71
N PHE A 90 2.98 12.14 11.77
CA PHE A 90 2.56 10.89 12.41
C PHE A 90 1.70 10.03 11.46
N ALA A 91 0.84 10.63 10.62
CA ALA A 91 0.10 9.91 9.59
C ALA A 91 1.03 9.22 8.59
N LEU A 92 2.04 9.93 8.09
CA LEU A 92 3.04 9.39 7.16
C LEU A 92 3.87 8.28 7.80
N ARG A 93 4.34 8.45 9.04
CA ARG A 93 5.09 7.40 9.73
C ARG A 93 4.22 6.17 9.97
N HIS A 94 2.97 6.36 10.38
CA HIS A 94 2.01 5.26 10.55
C HIS A 94 1.79 4.51 9.22
N ALA A 95 1.59 5.22 8.10
CA ALA A 95 1.45 4.57 6.80
C ALA A 95 2.69 3.76 6.41
N ALA A 96 3.90 4.27 6.67
CA ALA A 96 5.15 3.54 6.46
C ALA A 96 5.24 2.26 7.31
N LEU A 97 4.85 2.33 8.59
CA LEU A 97 4.81 1.15 9.48
C LEU A 97 3.83 0.09 8.97
N GLN A 98 2.65 0.49 8.52
CA GLN A 98 1.67 -0.43 7.94
C GLN A 98 2.19 -1.09 6.64
N ALA A 99 2.91 -0.33 5.82
CA ALA A 99 3.54 -0.86 4.61
C ALA A 99 4.64 -1.88 4.97
N ASP A 100 5.49 -1.59 5.96
CA ASP A 100 6.53 -2.50 6.45
C ASP A 100 5.94 -3.80 7.02
N GLU A 101 4.87 -3.70 7.82
CA GLU A 101 4.15 -4.86 8.35
C GLU A 101 3.55 -5.72 7.22
N THR A 102 2.90 -5.09 6.25
CA THR A 102 2.32 -5.78 5.08
C THR A 102 3.40 -6.48 4.26
N ARG A 103 4.53 -5.81 4.03
CA ARG A 103 5.67 -6.36 3.29
C ARG A 103 6.29 -7.55 4.02
N ARG A 104 6.44 -7.46 5.35
CA ARG A 104 6.95 -8.56 6.17
C ARG A 104 6.03 -9.78 6.09
N ALA A 105 4.73 -9.60 6.32
CA ALA A 105 3.75 -10.69 6.23
C ALA A 105 3.77 -11.37 4.85
N ARG A 106 3.86 -10.58 3.77
CA ARG A 106 3.99 -11.10 2.40
C ARG A 106 5.27 -11.90 2.20
N SER A 107 6.41 -11.39 2.68
CA SER A 107 7.70 -12.06 2.57
C SER A 107 7.71 -13.40 3.33
N GLU A 108 7.07 -13.44 4.50
CA GLU A 108 6.90 -14.67 5.30
C GLU A 108 6.03 -15.71 4.57
N LEU A 109 4.92 -15.29 3.94
CA LEU A 109 4.08 -16.15 3.11
C LEU A 109 4.85 -16.74 1.92
N ILE A 110 5.63 -15.92 1.23
CA ILE A 110 6.48 -16.34 0.12
C ILE A 110 7.53 -17.36 0.58
N ALA A 111 8.19 -17.08 1.71
CA ALA A 111 9.20 -17.97 2.27
C ALA A 111 8.61 -19.33 2.67
N ALA A 112 7.44 -19.33 3.32
CA ALA A 112 6.74 -20.56 3.70
C ALA A 112 6.35 -21.39 2.47
N ALA A 113 5.72 -20.77 1.46
CA ALA A 113 5.31 -21.47 0.24
C ALA A 113 6.50 -22.10 -0.50
N ARG A 114 7.67 -21.44 -0.49
CA ARG A 114 8.91 -22.00 -1.05
C ARG A 114 9.45 -23.17 -0.26
N GLN A 115 9.39 -23.12 1.07
CA GLN A 115 9.82 -24.24 1.93
C GLN A 115 8.94 -25.47 1.71
N GLU A 116 7.67 -25.28 1.38
CA GLU A 116 6.71 -26.33 1.03
C GLU A 116 6.88 -26.85 -0.40
N GLY A 117 7.74 -26.23 -1.22
CA GLY A 117 7.96 -26.60 -2.61
C GLY A 117 6.79 -26.24 -3.52
N ALA A 118 5.97 -25.24 -3.15
CA ALA A 118 4.90 -24.75 -4.01
C ALA A 118 5.48 -23.99 -5.22
N ASP A 119 4.79 -24.08 -6.36
CA ASP A 119 5.11 -23.27 -7.55
C ASP A 119 4.44 -21.90 -7.51
N TRP A 120 3.31 -21.80 -6.81
CA TRP A 120 2.47 -20.60 -6.72
C TRP A 120 2.14 -20.26 -5.27
N VAL A 121 2.00 -18.96 -5.00
CA VAL A 121 1.56 -18.44 -3.69
C VAL A 121 0.45 -17.42 -3.87
N VAL A 122 -0.56 -17.44 -3.01
CA VAL A 122 -1.59 -16.41 -2.92
C VAL A 122 -1.11 -15.34 -1.94
N LEU A 123 -0.81 -14.15 -2.43
CA LEU A 123 -0.31 -13.02 -1.62
C LEU A 123 -1.45 -12.18 -1.04
N HIS A 124 -2.58 -12.17 -1.73
CA HIS A 124 -3.78 -11.45 -1.32
C HIS A 124 -5.00 -12.16 -1.89
N GLU A 125 -6.05 -12.25 -1.09
CA GLU A 125 -7.39 -12.64 -1.53
C GLU A 125 -8.43 -11.94 -0.66
N SER A 126 -9.43 -11.35 -1.29
CA SER A 126 -10.55 -10.68 -0.63
C SER A 126 -11.81 -10.76 -1.48
N GLY A 127 -12.95 -10.60 -0.81
CA GLY A 127 -14.26 -10.51 -1.44
C GLY A 127 -14.77 -11.80 -2.05
N ASP A 128 -15.90 -11.71 -2.76
CA ASP A 128 -16.56 -12.84 -3.41
C ASP A 128 -16.81 -12.54 -4.89
N LEU A 129 -16.27 -13.40 -5.75
CA LEU A 129 -16.40 -13.32 -7.21
C LEU A 129 -17.86 -13.28 -7.68
N LEU A 130 -18.78 -13.85 -6.90
CA LEU A 130 -20.21 -13.92 -7.21
C LEU A 130 -21.01 -12.74 -6.63
N ALA A 131 -20.48 -12.03 -5.64
CA ALA A 131 -21.17 -10.93 -4.97
C ALA A 131 -21.11 -9.59 -5.76
N GLY A 132 -20.32 -9.52 -6.83
CA GLY A 132 -20.17 -8.31 -7.63
C GLY A 132 -19.64 -7.15 -6.80
N PHE A 133 -20.34 -6.00 -6.78
CA PHE A 133 -19.90 -4.83 -6.02
C PHE A 133 -20.30 -4.83 -4.54
N ALA A 134 -21.16 -5.76 -4.12
CA ALA A 134 -21.50 -5.88 -2.71
C ALA A 134 -20.30 -6.34 -1.87
N ASP A 135 -19.43 -7.16 -2.47
CA ASP A 135 -18.18 -7.62 -1.88
C ASP A 135 -17.12 -7.87 -2.99
N PRO A 136 -16.46 -6.79 -3.49
CA PRO A 136 -15.60 -6.87 -4.67
C PRO A 136 -14.46 -7.88 -4.52
N TYR A 137 -14.44 -8.85 -5.42
CA TYR A 137 -13.37 -9.85 -5.47
C TYR A 137 -12.03 -9.23 -5.89
N GLY A 138 -10.97 -9.61 -5.19
CA GLY A 138 -9.59 -9.26 -5.50
C GLY A 138 -8.66 -10.39 -5.10
N THR A 139 -7.70 -10.73 -5.95
CA THR A 139 -6.65 -11.69 -5.61
C THR A 139 -5.33 -11.35 -6.31
N THR A 140 -4.23 -11.72 -5.67
CA THR A 140 -2.90 -11.64 -6.26
C THR A 140 -2.21 -12.98 -6.04
N ARG A 141 -1.96 -13.69 -7.15
CA ARG A 141 -1.29 -15.00 -7.14
C ARG A 141 0.03 -14.89 -7.87
N MET A 142 1.13 -15.27 -7.23
CA MET A 142 2.47 -15.15 -7.79
C MET A 142 3.09 -16.52 -8.06
N HIS A 143 3.67 -16.69 -9.24
CA HIS A 143 4.52 -17.83 -9.56
C HIS A 143 5.91 -17.60 -8.95
N LEU A 144 6.29 -18.47 -8.01
CA LEU A 144 7.41 -18.26 -7.11
C LEU A 144 8.78 -18.27 -7.81
N ALA A 145 8.90 -18.96 -8.95
CA ALA A 145 10.16 -19.06 -9.68
C ALA A 145 10.46 -17.84 -10.55
N SER A 146 9.44 -17.24 -11.19
CA SER A 146 9.63 -16.09 -12.11
C SER A 146 9.29 -14.73 -11.49
N GLY A 147 8.50 -14.72 -10.41
CA GLY A 147 7.95 -13.48 -9.84
C GLY A 147 6.78 -12.90 -10.64
N LEU A 148 6.38 -13.53 -11.74
CA LEU A 148 5.17 -13.13 -12.46
C LEU A 148 3.94 -13.41 -11.59
N ALA A 149 3.04 -12.44 -11.49
CA ALA A 149 1.84 -12.52 -10.68
C ALA A 149 0.60 -12.15 -11.47
N ILE A 150 -0.45 -12.92 -11.28
CA ILE A 150 -1.79 -12.67 -11.81
C ILE A 150 -2.55 -11.88 -10.74
N VAL A 151 -2.97 -10.67 -11.10
CA VAL A 151 -3.85 -9.83 -10.32
C VAL A 151 -5.25 -9.95 -10.92
N ALA A 152 -6.15 -10.53 -10.14
CA ALA A 152 -7.55 -10.66 -10.53
C ALA A 152 -8.38 -9.67 -9.72
N ALA A 153 -9.30 -8.94 -10.37
CA ALA A 153 -10.16 -7.98 -9.70
C ALA A 153 -11.55 -7.93 -10.33
N VAL A 154 -12.55 -7.59 -9.53
CA VAL A 154 -13.89 -7.20 -9.97
C VAL A 154 -14.02 -5.68 -9.83
N GLN A 155 -14.28 -4.99 -10.93
CA GLN A 155 -14.37 -3.53 -10.96
C GLN A 155 -15.55 -3.02 -11.80
N PRO A 156 -16.08 -1.82 -11.48
CA PRO A 156 -17.12 -1.19 -12.28
C PRO A 156 -16.54 -0.65 -13.58
N GLU A 157 -17.19 -0.99 -14.69
CA GLU A 157 -16.95 -0.31 -15.96
C GLU A 157 -17.46 1.14 -15.86
N LEU A 158 -16.56 2.10 -16.01
CA LEU A 158 -16.86 3.52 -15.77
C LEU A 158 -17.94 4.09 -16.68
N THR A 159 -18.17 3.49 -17.86
CA THR A 159 -19.16 3.96 -18.83
C THR A 159 -20.54 3.38 -18.59
N THR A 160 -20.64 2.09 -18.33
CA THR A 160 -21.94 1.37 -18.26
C THR A 160 -22.38 1.08 -16.83
N GLY A 161 -21.44 1.15 -15.86
CA GLY A 161 -21.64 0.65 -14.50
C GLY A 161 -21.68 -0.88 -14.41
N ALA A 162 -21.41 -1.59 -15.50
CA ALA A 162 -21.43 -3.05 -15.52
C ALA A 162 -20.26 -3.63 -14.73
N THR A 163 -20.45 -4.85 -14.23
CA THR A 163 -19.39 -5.62 -13.57
C THR A 163 -18.44 -6.20 -14.60
N VAL A 164 -17.20 -5.76 -14.55
CA VAL A 164 -16.09 -6.32 -15.35
C VAL A 164 -15.12 -7.02 -14.41
N ARG A 165 -14.68 -8.20 -14.83
CA ARG A 165 -13.63 -8.99 -14.17
C ARG A 165 -12.35 -8.85 -14.97
N THR A 166 -11.28 -8.41 -14.34
CA THR A 166 -10.00 -8.20 -15.00
C THR A 166 -8.96 -9.18 -14.49
N LEU A 167 -8.10 -9.60 -15.40
CA LEU A 167 -6.86 -10.31 -15.13
C LEU A 167 -5.72 -9.47 -15.72
N THR A 168 -4.80 -9.07 -14.86
CA THR A 168 -3.58 -8.33 -15.23
C THR A 168 -2.39 -9.15 -14.78
N VAL A 169 -1.32 -9.18 -15.57
CA VAL A 169 -0.06 -9.80 -15.15
C VAL A 169 0.93 -8.72 -14.81
N VAL A 170 1.54 -8.83 -13.64
CA VAL A 170 2.62 -7.94 -13.19
C VAL A 170 3.83 -8.78 -12.81
N ARG A 171 5.00 -8.15 -12.67
CA ARG A 171 6.18 -8.77 -12.07
C ARG A 171 6.39 -8.24 -10.67
N LEU A 172 6.51 -9.16 -9.72
CA LEU A 172 6.84 -8.89 -8.34
C LEU A 172 8.24 -9.42 -8.01
N ASP A 173 8.88 -8.83 -7.00
CA ASP A 173 10.11 -9.37 -6.42
C ASP A 173 9.80 -10.74 -5.79
N PRO A 174 10.46 -11.83 -6.23
CA PRO A 174 10.15 -13.18 -5.75
C PRO A 174 10.47 -13.44 -4.28
N ARG A 175 11.09 -12.49 -3.56
CA ARG A 175 11.42 -12.59 -2.13
C ARG A 175 10.50 -11.72 -1.29
N THR A 176 10.22 -10.50 -1.73
CA THR A 176 9.45 -9.51 -0.94
C THR A 176 8.01 -9.36 -1.41
N GLY A 177 7.73 -9.70 -2.67
CA GLY A 177 6.46 -9.48 -3.34
C GLY A 177 6.20 -8.01 -3.67
N ASP A 178 7.22 -7.16 -3.69
CA ASP A 178 7.11 -5.76 -4.13
C ASP A 178 6.96 -5.69 -5.65
N LEU A 179 6.20 -4.71 -6.16
CA LEU A 179 6.05 -4.51 -7.60
C LEU A 179 7.39 -4.11 -8.23
N VAL A 180 7.80 -4.84 -9.27
CA VAL A 180 9.02 -4.60 -10.05
C VAL A 180 8.66 -4.03 -11.43
N ASP A 181 7.63 -4.58 -12.06
CA ASP A 181 7.17 -4.21 -13.40
C ASP A 181 5.65 -4.35 -13.46
N ASP A 182 4.94 -3.30 -13.84
CA ASP A 182 3.48 -3.29 -13.97
C ASP A 182 3.00 -3.74 -15.35
N ASP A 183 3.88 -3.86 -16.34
CA ASP A 183 3.59 -4.39 -17.68
C ASP A 183 4.75 -5.26 -18.19
N PRO A 184 4.81 -6.54 -17.77
CA PRO A 184 5.84 -7.47 -18.22
C PRO A 184 5.63 -7.95 -19.68
N GLY A 185 4.77 -7.29 -20.45
CA GLY A 185 4.48 -7.62 -21.85
C GLY A 185 3.45 -8.73 -22.04
N ILE A 186 2.64 -9.04 -21.02
CA ILE A 186 1.51 -9.97 -21.11
C ILE A 186 0.22 -9.15 -21.02
N ALA A 187 -0.62 -9.26 -22.04
CA ALA A 187 -1.80 -8.42 -22.19
C ALA A 187 -2.87 -8.67 -21.11
N ASP A 188 -3.46 -7.57 -20.64
CA ASP A 188 -4.60 -7.60 -19.74
C ASP A 188 -5.85 -8.18 -20.40
N LEU A 189 -6.61 -8.95 -19.63
CA LEU A 189 -7.84 -9.62 -20.06
C LEU A 189 -9.02 -9.13 -19.25
N ALA A 190 -10.15 -8.90 -19.92
CA ALA A 190 -11.39 -8.45 -19.30
C ALA A 190 -12.56 -9.35 -19.69
N TYR A 191 -13.41 -9.69 -18.72
CA TYR A 191 -14.53 -10.61 -18.88
C TYR A 191 -15.80 -10.05 -18.25
N SER A 192 -16.93 -10.25 -18.92
CA SER A 192 -18.25 -9.88 -18.41
C SER A 192 -18.88 -10.98 -17.55
N ASP A 193 -18.43 -12.23 -17.67
CA ASP A 193 -18.97 -13.38 -16.94
C ASP A 193 -17.89 -14.14 -16.14
N SER A 194 -18.32 -14.81 -15.07
CA SER A 194 -17.42 -15.52 -14.14
C SER A 194 -16.81 -16.81 -14.73
N SER A 195 -17.45 -17.44 -15.73
CA SER A 195 -16.97 -18.71 -16.29
C SER A 195 -15.79 -18.46 -17.24
N SER A 196 -15.94 -17.48 -18.14
CA SER A 196 -14.87 -17.04 -19.03
C SER A 196 -13.70 -16.47 -18.24
N PHE A 197 -13.97 -15.73 -17.16
CA PHE A 197 -12.94 -15.25 -16.24
C PHE A 197 -12.10 -16.37 -15.63
N ARG A 198 -12.73 -17.42 -15.07
CA ARG A 198 -12.01 -18.57 -14.50
C ARG A 198 -11.19 -19.34 -15.55
N SER A 199 -11.75 -19.47 -16.76
CA SER A 199 -11.06 -20.12 -17.88
C SER A 199 -9.86 -19.30 -18.33
N GLY A 200 -10.01 -17.96 -18.37
CA GLY A 200 -8.94 -17.01 -18.63
C GLY A 200 -7.83 -17.07 -17.60
N GLU A 201 -8.17 -17.16 -16.31
CA GLU A 201 -7.19 -17.28 -15.23
C GLU A 201 -6.36 -18.56 -15.36
N ALA A 202 -7.01 -19.69 -15.66
CA ALA A 202 -6.30 -20.96 -15.88
C ALA A 202 -5.36 -20.87 -17.09
N ALA A 203 -5.82 -20.33 -18.22
CA ALA A 203 -4.98 -20.14 -19.41
C ALA A 203 -3.80 -19.19 -19.15
N LEU A 204 -4.02 -18.13 -18.38
CA LEU A 204 -2.98 -17.16 -18.06
C LEU A 204 -1.89 -17.75 -17.16
N ARG A 205 -2.25 -18.71 -16.29
CA ARG A 205 -1.26 -19.46 -15.51
C ARG A 205 -0.34 -20.30 -16.39
N GLU A 206 -0.89 -20.97 -17.40
CA GLU A 206 -0.09 -21.74 -18.37
C GLU A 206 0.88 -20.81 -19.11
N VAL A 207 0.41 -19.64 -19.58
CA VAL A 207 1.26 -18.62 -20.22
C VAL A 207 2.39 -18.15 -19.30
N VAL A 208 2.10 -17.90 -18.02
CA VAL A 208 3.11 -17.49 -17.02
C VAL A 208 4.15 -18.58 -16.79
N GLU A 209 3.73 -19.84 -16.70
CA GLU A 209 4.63 -20.98 -16.52
C GLU A 209 5.53 -21.20 -17.75
N GLU A 210 4.98 -21.05 -18.95
CA GLU A 210 5.73 -21.10 -20.21
C GLU A 210 6.76 -19.97 -20.31
N ALA A 211 6.35 -18.73 -20.03
CA ALA A 211 7.26 -17.57 -19.99
C ALA A 211 8.39 -17.78 -18.96
N ALA A 212 8.06 -18.32 -17.78
CA ALA A 212 9.02 -18.64 -16.73
C ALA A 212 9.99 -19.77 -17.11
N ALA A 213 9.58 -20.67 -18.01
CA ALA A 213 10.46 -21.71 -18.55
C ALA A 213 11.42 -21.14 -19.60
N ALA A 214 10.94 -20.22 -20.46
CA ALA A 214 11.75 -19.55 -21.47
C ALA A 214 12.87 -18.68 -20.86
N ASP A 215 12.55 -17.91 -19.82
CA ASP A 215 13.52 -17.05 -19.10
C ASP A 215 14.65 -17.85 -18.41
N ARG A 216 14.47 -19.16 -18.18
CA ARG A 216 15.50 -20.02 -17.55
C ARG A 216 16.54 -20.58 -18.53
N VAL A 217 16.28 -20.50 -19.84
CA VAL A 217 17.13 -21.10 -20.88
C VAL A 217 18.01 -20.06 -21.58
N GLY A 218 17.70 -18.77 -21.46
CA GLY A 218 18.49 -17.65 -21.99
C GLY A 218 19.55 -17.16 -21.01
#